data_AF-A0A377CDR0-F1
#
_entry.id   AF-A0A377CDR0-F1
#
_cell.length_a   1.000
_cell.length_b   1.000
_cell.length_c   1.000
_cell.angle_alpha   90.00
_cell.angle_beta   90.00
_cell.angle_gamma   90.00
#
_symmetry.space_group_name_H-M   'P 1'
#
loop_
_entity.id
_entity.type
_entity.pdbx_description
1 polymer ?
#
loop_
_entity_poly.entity_id
_entity_poly.type
_entity_poly.pdbx_seq_one_letter_code
_entity_poly.pdbx_strand_id
1 'polypeptide(L)'
;MVFLDFSINNLTLMALTIATGFVVDDAIVVIENISRYIEKGEKPLAAALKGAGEIGFTIISLTFSLIAVLIPLLFMGDIVGRLFREFAITLAVAILISAVVSLTLTPMMCARMLSQESLRKQKPLLPCLGKNVRQDNRRLWSWTGESAESSVADLKRGTQHAAA
;
A
#
# COMPACT_ATOMS: atom_id res chain seq x y z
N MET A 1 -9.52 13.26 24.35
CA MET A 1 -8.91 13.49 25.68
C MET A 1 -9.63 14.57 26.46
N VAL A 2 -9.81 15.79 25.91
CA VAL A 2 -10.49 16.90 26.60
C VAL A 2 -11.93 16.57 27.03
N PHE A 3 -12.68 15.79 26.23
CA PHE A 3 -14.06 15.39 26.57
C PHE A 3 -14.16 14.20 27.54
N LEU A 4 -13.04 13.55 27.88
CA LEU A 4 -13.02 12.33 28.71
C LEU A 4 -12.33 12.56 30.08
N ASP A 5 -12.05 13.82 30.44
CA ASP A 5 -11.39 14.22 31.70
C ASP A 5 -10.06 13.47 31.99
N PHE A 6 -9.34 13.07 30.92
CA PHE A 6 -8.03 12.42 31.05
C PHE A 6 -6.90 13.45 31.07
N SER A 7 -6.03 13.36 32.09
CA SER A 7 -4.81 14.18 32.18
C SER A 7 -3.72 13.63 31.27
N ILE A 8 -2.93 14.53 30.67
CA ILE A 8 -1.67 14.15 30.03
C ILE A 8 -0.71 13.67 31.12
N ASN A 9 -0.30 12.41 31.01
CA ASN A 9 0.66 11.75 31.88
C ASN A 9 1.64 10.92 31.04
N ASN A 10 2.69 10.41 31.68
CA ASN A 10 3.75 9.66 31.00
C ASN A 10 3.22 8.47 30.19
N LEU A 11 2.17 7.78 30.65
CA LEU A 11 1.60 6.64 29.93
C LEU A 11 0.81 7.10 28.69
N THR A 12 0.00 8.15 28.81
CA THR A 12 -0.71 8.72 27.65
C THR A 12 0.24 9.28 26.59
N LEU A 13 1.37 9.85 27.02
CA LEU A 13 2.43 10.30 26.11
C LEU A 13 3.06 9.11 25.37
N MET A 14 3.36 8.01 26.08
CA MET A 14 3.82 6.78 25.42
C MET A 14 2.77 6.20 24.46
N ALA A 15 1.49 6.23 24.83
CA ALA A 15 0.39 5.81 23.95
C ALA A 15 0.36 6.64 22.66
N LEU A 16 0.56 7.96 22.76
CA LEU A 16 0.62 8.85 21.59
C LEU A 16 1.84 8.58 20.69
N THR A 17 3.00 8.28 21.28
CA THR A 17 4.19 7.88 20.52
C THR A 17 3.91 6.62 19.71
N ILE A 18 3.29 5.60 20.33
CA ILE A 18 2.90 4.36 19.63
C ILE A 18 1.81 4.65 18.59
N ALA A 19 0.81 5.48 18.93
CA ALA A 19 -0.27 5.84 18.04
C ALA A 19 0.20 6.50 16.75
N THR A 20 1.28 7.29 16.81
CA THR A 20 1.89 7.87 15.61
C THR A 20 2.34 6.78 14.62
N GLY A 21 2.83 5.64 15.13
CA GLY A 21 3.17 4.49 14.30
C GLY A 21 1.95 3.89 13.61
N PHE A 22 0.83 3.72 14.31
CA PHE A 22 -0.42 3.23 13.72
C PHE A 22 -1.00 4.17 12.66
N VAL A 23 -0.93 5.49 12.90
CA VAL A 23 -1.36 6.52 11.92
C VAL A 23 -0.58 6.41 10.62
N VAL A 24 0.73 6.20 10.72
CA VAL A 24 1.60 6.12 9.54
C VAL A 24 1.45 4.78 8.83
N ASP A 25 1.27 3.67 9.57
CA ASP A 25 1.08 2.33 9.00
C ASP A 25 -0.15 2.27 8.07
N ASP A 26 -1.32 2.72 8.56
CA ASP A 26 -2.54 2.75 7.77
C ASP A 26 -2.40 3.63 6.52
N ALA A 27 -1.71 4.77 6.64
CA ALA A 27 -1.53 5.69 5.52
C ALA A 27 -0.58 5.12 4.44
N ILE A 28 0.51 4.48 4.86
CA ILE A 28 1.48 3.86 3.94
C ILE A 28 0.81 2.77 3.12
N VAL A 29 0.02 1.89 3.76
CA VAL A 29 -0.68 0.79 3.08
C VAL A 29 -1.62 1.32 1.99
N VAL A 30 -2.37 2.41 2.26
CA VAL A 30 -3.25 3.04 1.26
C VAL A 30 -2.46 3.65 0.11
N ILE A 31 -1.40 4.40 0.41
CA ILE A 31 -0.56 5.04 -0.61
C ILE A 31 0.09 4.00 -1.52
N GLU A 32 0.61 2.91 -0.97
CA GLU A 32 1.29 1.87 -1.72
C GLU A 32 0.35 1.22 -2.76
N ASN A 33 -0.88 0.93 -2.36
CA ASN A 33 -1.86 0.37 -3.30
C ASN A 33 -2.30 1.39 -4.37
N ILE A 34 -2.49 2.67 -4.00
CA ILE A 34 -2.81 3.72 -4.96
C ILE A 34 -1.66 3.93 -5.96
N SER A 35 -0.41 3.95 -5.48
CA SER A 35 0.79 4.08 -6.31
C SER A 35 0.86 2.96 -7.35
N ARG A 36 0.56 1.72 -6.92
CA ARG A 36 0.52 0.56 -7.83
C ARG A 36 -0.48 0.73 -8.97
N TYR A 37 -1.62 1.40 -8.75
CA TYR A 37 -2.59 1.70 -9.82
C TYR A 37 -2.11 2.81 -10.76
N ILE A 38 -1.40 3.80 -10.24
CA ILE A 38 -0.82 4.88 -11.03
C ILE A 38 0.31 4.34 -11.92
N GLU A 39 1.14 3.44 -11.40
CA GLU A 39 2.18 2.75 -12.16
C GLU A 39 1.61 1.89 -13.31
N LYS A 40 0.41 1.34 -13.13
CA LYS A 40 -0.35 0.65 -14.19
C LYS A 40 -0.95 1.61 -15.23
N GLY A 41 -0.82 2.93 -15.03
CA GLY A 41 -1.27 3.96 -15.97
C GLY A 41 -2.67 4.50 -15.70
N GLU A 42 -3.29 4.19 -14.55
CA GLU A 42 -4.58 4.78 -14.18
C GLU A 42 -4.44 6.26 -13.81
N LYS A 43 -5.48 7.06 -14.08
CA LYS A 43 -5.50 8.48 -13.66
C LYS A 43 -5.48 8.57 -12.12
N PRO A 44 -4.76 9.53 -11.50
CA PRO A 44 -4.60 9.62 -10.04
C PRO A 44 -5.90 9.59 -9.24
N LEU A 45 -6.96 10.24 -9.74
CA LEU A 45 -8.27 10.23 -9.08
C LEU A 45 -8.95 8.86 -9.15
N ALA A 46 -8.85 8.18 -10.28
CA ALA A 46 -9.41 6.83 -10.45
C ALA A 46 -8.63 5.80 -9.61
N ALA A 47 -7.31 5.90 -9.62
CA ALA A 47 -6.42 5.08 -8.81
C ALA A 47 -6.70 5.26 -7.30
N ALA A 48 -6.93 6.49 -6.84
CA ALA A 48 -7.27 6.76 -5.45
C ALA A 48 -8.60 6.13 -5.01
N LEU A 49 -9.65 6.25 -5.84
CA LEU A 49 -10.96 5.67 -5.55
C LEU A 49 -10.93 4.14 -5.54
N LYS A 50 -10.30 3.55 -6.55
CA LYS A 50 -10.16 2.09 -6.68
C LYS A 50 -9.28 1.52 -5.58
N GLY A 51 -8.14 2.17 -5.34
CA GLY A 51 -7.19 1.80 -4.31
C GLY A 51 -7.80 1.84 -2.91
N ALA A 52 -8.51 2.92 -2.56
CA ALA A 52 -9.18 3.02 -1.25
C ALA A 52 -10.30 1.98 -1.08
N GLY A 53 -11.06 1.69 -2.15
CA GLY A 53 -12.16 0.71 -2.10
C GLY A 53 -11.69 -0.73 -1.86
N GLU A 54 -10.55 -1.13 -2.42
CA GLU A 54 -10.05 -2.51 -2.31
C GLU A 54 -9.47 -2.83 -0.92
N ILE A 55 -8.74 -1.89 -0.32
CA ILE A 55 -8.04 -2.11 0.97
C ILE A 55 -8.90 -1.63 2.15
N GLY A 56 -9.97 -0.88 1.91
CA GLY A 56 -10.76 -0.27 2.98
C GLY A 56 -11.32 -1.30 3.95
N PHE A 57 -11.79 -2.44 3.44
CA PHE A 57 -12.25 -3.55 4.27
C PHE A 57 -11.14 -4.15 5.14
N THR A 58 -9.92 -4.26 4.58
CA THR A 58 -8.74 -4.75 5.29
C THR A 58 -8.38 -3.84 6.46
N ILE A 59 -8.37 -2.51 6.26
CA ILE A 59 -8.03 -1.53 7.29
C ILE A 59 -9.05 -1.55 8.43
N ILE A 60 -10.35 -1.64 8.10
CA ILE A 60 -11.41 -1.72 9.11
C ILE A 60 -11.25 -3.01 9.94
N SER A 61 -11.01 -4.14 9.28
CA SER A 61 -10.84 -5.44 9.96
C SER A 61 -9.61 -5.44 10.88
N LEU A 62 -8.49 -4.89 10.39
CA LEU A 62 -7.26 -4.73 11.16
C LEU A 62 -7.48 -3.82 12.37
N THR A 63 -8.13 -2.67 12.18
CA THR A 63 -8.49 -1.73 13.26
C THR A 63 -9.32 -2.42 14.35
N PHE A 64 -10.35 -3.18 13.98
CA PHE A 64 -11.17 -3.92 14.95
C PHE A 64 -10.37 -4.97 15.72
N SER A 65 -9.48 -5.69 15.04
CA SER A 65 -8.58 -6.66 15.68
C SER A 65 -7.66 -5.99 16.72
N LEU A 66 -7.09 -4.84 16.37
CA LEU A 66 -6.26 -4.06 17.29
C LEU A 66 -7.05 -3.57 18.52
N ILE A 67 -8.27 -3.08 18.33
CA ILE A 67 -9.12 -2.67 19.45
C ILE A 67 -9.45 -3.88 20.33
N ALA A 68 -9.72 -5.05 19.74
CA ALA A 68 -10.02 -6.27 20.49
C ALA A 68 -8.84 -6.71 21.38
N VAL A 69 -7.60 -6.52 20.92
CA VAL A 69 -6.39 -6.78 21.71
C VAL A 69 -6.27 -5.85 22.93
N LEU A 70 -6.88 -4.65 22.89
CA LEU A 70 -6.87 -3.72 24.02
C LEU A 70 -7.95 -4.02 25.08
N ILE A 71 -8.93 -4.87 24.77
CA ILE A 71 -10.05 -5.20 25.68
C ILE A 71 -9.56 -5.78 27.01
N PRO A 72 -8.67 -6.80 27.06
CA PRO A 72 -8.19 -7.35 28.33
C PRO A 72 -7.52 -6.30 29.23
N LEU A 73 -6.84 -5.32 28.63
CA LEU A 73 -6.18 -4.22 29.36
C LEU A 73 -7.20 -3.32 30.09
N LEU A 74 -8.40 -3.17 29.54
CA LEU A 74 -9.48 -2.38 30.17
C LEU A 74 -10.12 -3.10 31.36
N PHE A 75 -9.99 -4.43 31.45
CA PHE A 75 -10.56 -5.24 32.52
C PHE A 75 -9.66 -5.41 33.75
N MET A 76 -8.43 -4.88 33.73
CA MET A 76 -7.60 -4.85 34.93
C MET A 76 -8.13 -3.83 35.95
N GLY A 77 -8.36 -4.30 37.19
CA GLY A 77 -9.05 -3.56 38.25
C GLY A 77 -8.13 -2.92 39.30
N ASP A 78 -6.84 -3.25 39.30
CA ASP A 78 -5.90 -2.74 40.30
C ASP A 78 -5.44 -1.30 40.00
N ILE A 79 -4.61 -0.73 40.89
CA ILE A 79 -3.93 0.56 40.67
C ILE A 79 -3.23 0.59 39.30
N VAL A 80 -2.58 -0.51 38.96
CA VAL A 80 -1.93 -0.74 37.67
C VAL A 80 -2.96 -0.77 36.53
N GLY A 81 -4.17 -1.29 36.77
CA GLY A 81 -5.27 -1.28 35.81
C GLY A 81 -5.79 0.11 35.46
N ARG A 82 -5.78 1.07 36.40
CA ARG A 82 -6.18 2.47 36.10
C ARG A 82 -5.20 3.12 35.12
N LEU A 83 -3.92 2.88 35.33
CA LEU A 83 -2.81 3.33 34.48
C LEU A 83 -2.90 2.75 33.06
N PHE A 84 -3.12 1.43 32.93
CA PHE A 84 -3.28 0.78 31.62
C PHE A 84 -4.59 1.15 30.93
N ARG A 85 -5.64 1.50 31.67
CA ARG A 85 -6.91 1.97 31.09
C ARG A 85 -6.76 3.30 30.38
N GLU A 86 -6.04 4.25 30.98
CA GLU A 86 -5.73 5.53 30.34
C GLU A 86 -4.89 5.35 29.07
N PHE A 87 -3.89 4.47 29.13
CA PHE A 87 -3.09 4.08 27.97
C PHE A 87 -3.94 3.44 26.85
N ALA A 88 -4.73 2.41 27.18
CA ALA A 88 -5.52 1.65 26.23
C ALA A 88 -6.60 2.49 25.56
N ILE A 89 -7.31 3.35 26.31
CA ILE A 89 -8.33 4.24 25.74
C ILE A 89 -7.69 5.26 24.79
N THR A 90 -6.55 5.84 25.19
CA THR A 90 -5.81 6.78 24.34
C THR A 90 -5.44 6.13 23.00
N LEU A 91 -4.90 4.92 23.06
CA LEU A 91 -4.49 4.19 21.88
C LEU A 91 -5.68 3.79 21.00
N ALA A 92 -6.76 3.27 21.60
CA ALA A 92 -7.97 2.88 20.88
C ALA A 92 -8.60 4.07 20.12
N VAL A 93 -8.70 5.23 20.78
CA VAL A 93 -9.21 6.45 20.13
C VAL A 93 -8.29 6.89 18.99
N ALA A 94 -6.98 6.81 19.18
CA ALA A 94 -6.03 7.20 18.15
C ALA A 94 -6.08 6.27 16.93
N ILE A 95 -6.22 4.96 17.12
CA ILE A 95 -6.37 3.98 16.03
C ILE A 95 -7.68 4.22 15.27
N LEU A 96 -8.79 4.51 15.96
CA LEU A 96 -10.05 4.85 15.29
C LEU A 96 -9.93 6.12 14.44
N ILE A 97 -9.27 7.15 14.97
CA ILE A 97 -9.01 8.38 14.21
C ILE A 97 -8.10 8.09 13.02
N SER A 98 -7.06 7.26 13.20
CA SER A 98 -6.17 6.80 12.11
C SER A 98 -6.94 6.18 10.96
N ALA A 99 -7.81 5.20 11.24
CA ALA A 99 -8.60 4.53 10.23
C ALA A 99 -9.47 5.50 9.42
N VAL A 100 -10.10 6.47 10.09
CA VAL A 100 -10.90 7.50 9.43
C VAL A 100 -10.03 8.40 8.56
N VAL A 101 -8.89 8.87 9.08
CA VAL A 101 -7.97 9.75 8.35
C VAL A 101 -7.38 9.03 7.13
N SER A 102 -6.98 7.76 7.27
CA SER A 102 -6.39 6.99 6.17
C SER A 102 -7.40 6.70 5.04
N LEU A 103 -8.66 6.42 5.38
CA LEU A 103 -9.69 6.12 4.36
C LEU A 103 -10.27 7.36 3.68
N THR A 104 -10.11 8.55 4.27
CA THR A 104 -10.71 9.78 3.74
C THR A 104 -9.67 10.78 3.26
N LEU A 105 -8.73 11.15 4.13
CA LEU A 105 -7.77 12.22 3.88
C LEU A 105 -6.65 11.75 2.94
N THR A 106 -6.11 10.56 3.18
CA THR A 106 -5.02 9.99 2.36
C THR A 106 -5.42 9.86 0.88
N PRO A 107 -6.52 9.20 0.49
CA PRO A 107 -6.89 9.11 -0.94
C PRO A 107 -7.21 10.47 -1.55
N MET A 108 -7.79 11.41 -0.79
CA MET A 108 -8.06 12.77 -1.25
C MET A 108 -6.76 13.54 -1.53
N MET A 109 -5.76 13.42 -0.65
CA MET A 109 -4.44 14.01 -0.84
C MET A 109 -3.71 13.35 -2.02
N CYS A 110 -3.74 12.01 -2.15
CA CYS A 110 -3.16 11.30 -3.28
C CYS A 110 -3.76 11.76 -4.61
N ALA A 111 -5.08 11.92 -4.70
CA ALA A 111 -5.75 12.37 -5.91
C ALA A 111 -5.32 13.79 -6.33
N ARG A 112 -5.03 14.69 -5.38
CA ARG A 112 -4.65 16.09 -5.65
C ARG A 112 -3.16 16.30 -5.85
N MET A 113 -2.32 15.71 -4.99
CA MET A 113 -0.87 15.94 -4.97
C MET A 113 -0.16 15.09 -6.01
N LEU A 114 -0.52 13.80 -6.12
CA LEU A 114 0.09 12.87 -7.08
C LEU A 114 -0.33 13.20 -8.53
N SER A 115 -1.43 13.93 -8.70
CA SER A 115 -1.81 14.49 -9.99
C SER A 115 -0.84 15.53 -10.54
N GLN A 116 -0.13 16.29 -9.69
CA GLN A 116 0.84 17.28 -10.19
C GLN A 116 2.09 16.62 -10.79
N GLU A 117 2.49 15.46 -10.27
CA GLU A 117 3.62 14.71 -10.80
C GLU A 117 3.29 14.04 -12.14
N SER A 118 2.06 13.52 -12.28
CA SER A 118 1.58 12.95 -13.55
C SER A 118 1.51 13.99 -14.69
N LEU A 119 1.15 15.25 -14.38
CA LEU A 119 1.19 16.35 -15.37
C LEU A 119 2.62 16.81 -15.71
N ARG A 120 3.55 16.72 -14.75
CA ARG A 120 4.97 17.07 -15.00
C ARG A 120 5.69 16.07 -15.91
N LYS A 121 5.29 14.78 -15.86
CA LYS A 121 5.76 13.73 -16.78
C LYS A 121 5.01 13.74 -18.14
N GLN A 122 3.86 14.42 -18.22
CA GLN A 122 3.05 14.60 -19.43
C GLN A 122 3.38 15.88 -20.21
N LYS A 123 4.66 16.26 -20.31
CA LYS A 123 5.11 17.04 -21.45
C LYS A 123 5.81 16.09 -22.43
N PRO A 124 5.10 15.33 -23.28
CA PRO A 124 5.75 14.72 -24.42
C PRO A 124 6.17 15.88 -25.32
N LEU A 125 7.47 16.22 -25.29
CA LEU A 125 8.04 17.22 -26.20
C LEU A 125 8.03 16.74 -27.65
N LEU A 126 7.47 15.55 -27.96
CA LEU A 126 7.37 14.99 -29.30
C LEU A 126 6.06 14.20 -29.48
N PRO A 127 5.01 14.80 -30.06
CA PRO A 127 3.81 14.07 -30.52
C PRO A 127 4.09 13.17 -31.73
N CYS A 128 5.28 13.27 -32.34
CA CYS A 128 5.54 12.72 -33.68
C CYS A 128 6.43 11.45 -33.68
N LEU A 129 7.08 11.11 -32.57
CA LEU A 129 8.16 10.11 -32.55
C LEU A 129 7.82 8.80 -31.81
N GLY A 130 6.55 8.40 -31.78
CA GLY A 130 6.08 7.29 -30.93
C GLY A 130 5.45 6.10 -31.65
N LYS A 131 5.29 6.15 -32.99
CA LYS A 131 4.56 5.08 -33.71
C LYS A 131 5.45 3.94 -34.26
N ASN A 132 6.76 4.15 -34.45
CA ASN A 132 7.63 3.11 -35.04
C ASN A 132 8.36 2.21 -34.02
N VAL A 133 8.53 2.60 -32.76
CA VAL A 133 9.35 1.81 -31.80
C VAL A 133 8.58 0.61 -31.23
N ARG A 134 7.24 0.63 -31.23
CA ARG A 134 6.45 -0.50 -30.73
C ARG A 134 6.29 -1.65 -31.74
N GLN A 135 6.54 -1.42 -33.03
CA GLN A 135 6.42 -2.44 -34.07
C GLN A 135 7.72 -3.22 -34.30
N ASP A 136 8.87 -2.58 -34.07
CA ASP A 136 10.19 -3.19 -34.27
C ASP A 136 10.49 -4.30 -33.24
N ASN A 137 10.09 -4.11 -31.98
CA ASN A 137 10.38 -5.09 -30.94
C ASN A 137 9.61 -6.43 -31.12
N ARG A 138 8.49 -6.45 -31.87
CA ARG A 138 7.78 -7.70 -32.17
C ARG A 138 8.53 -8.57 -33.19
N ARG A 139 9.32 -7.94 -34.07
CA ARG A 139 10.19 -8.65 -35.02
C ARG A 139 11.44 -9.18 -34.32
N LEU A 140 12.01 -8.45 -33.36
CA LEU A 140 13.16 -8.96 -32.59
C LEU A 140 12.83 -10.23 -31.79
N TRP A 141 11.64 -10.34 -31.22
CA TRP A 141 11.21 -11.56 -30.51
C TRP A 141 10.96 -12.77 -31.41
N SER A 142 10.65 -12.59 -32.69
CA SER A 142 10.53 -13.73 -33.62
C SER A 142 11.90 -14.28 -34.03
N TRP A 143 12.93 -13.43 -34.10
CA TRP A 143 14.30 -13.88 -34.38
C TRP A 143 14.93 -14.60 -33.18
N THR A 144 14.63 -14.21 -31.94
CA THR A 144 15.15 -14.88 -30.75
C THR A 144 14.40 -16.17 -30.38
N GLY A 145 13.10 -16.29 -30.71
CA GLY A 145 12.34 -17.52 -30.51
C GLY A 145 12.78 -18.66 -31.44
N GLU A 146 13.03 -18.35 -32.72
CA GLU A 146 13.39 -19.36 -33.74
C GLU A 146 14.82 -19.90 -33.57
N SER A 147 15.71 -19.11 -32.96
CA SER A 147 17.10 -19.51 -32.73
C SER A 147 17.29 -20.43 -31.52
N ALA A 148 16.35 -20.45 -30.57
CA ALA A 148 16.39 -21.34 -29.41
C ALA A 148 15.86 -22.76 -29.73
N GLU A 149 14.87 -22.88 -30.62
CA GLU A 149 14.30 -24.17 -31.04
C GLU A 149 15.25 -24.99 -31.92
N SER A 150 16.06 -24.34 -32.78
CA SER A 150 17.02 -25.03 -33.66
C SER A 150 18.19 -25.66 -32.90
N SER A 151 18.70 -24.99 -31.86
CA SER A 151 19.81 -25.51 -31.04
C SER A 151 19.40 -26.68 -30.14
N VAL A 152 18.14 -26.74 -29.70
CA VAL A 152 17.61 -27.87 -28.91
C VAL A 152 17.30 -29.09 -29.79
N ALA A 153 16.91 -28.88 -31.05
CA ALA A 153 16.68 -29.96 -32.02
C ALA A 153 17.98 -30.68 -32.44
N ASP A 154 19.11 -29.95 -32.52
CA ASP A 154 20.41 -30.56 -32.85
C ASP A 154 21.04 -31.32 -31.68
N LEU A 155 20.82 -30.88 -30.44
CA LEU A 155 21.25 -31.63 -29.24
C LEU A 155 20.51 -32.97 -29.06
N LYS A 156 19.25 -33.07 -29.51
CA LYS A 156 18.49 -34.33 -29.49
C LYS A 156 18.91 -35.31 -30.59
N ARG A 157 19.49 -34.85 -31.71
CA ARG A 157 20.00 -35.73 -32.78
C ARG A 157 21.37 -36.33 -32.47
N GLY A 158 22.22 -35.63 -31.71
CA GLY A 158 23.55 -36.13 -31.33
C GLY A 158 23.54 -37.29 -30.33
N THR A 159 22.46 -37.46 -29.55
CA THR A 159 22.39 -38.49 -28.50
C THR A 159 21.83 -39.84 -28.97
N GLN A 160 21.20 -39.92 -30.15
CA GLN A 160 20.67 -41.19 -30.67
C GLN A 160 21.71 -42.02 -31.45
N HIS A 161 22.81 -41.43 -31.89
CA HIS A 161 23.90 -42.14 -32.59
C HIS A 161 24.99 -42.70 -31.68
N ALA A 162 24.97 -42.39 -30.38
CA ALA A 162 25.94 -42.89 -29.40
C ALA A 162 25.44 -44.12 -28.58
N ALA A 163 24.22 -44.59 -28.86
CA ALA A 163 23.58 -45.70 -28.16
C ALA A 163 23.14 -46.86 -29.09
N ALA A 164 23.88 -47.05 -30.19
CA ALA A 164 23.76 -48.20 -31.09
C ALA A 164 25.03 -49.05 -31.04
#